data_AF-A0A662CY54-F1
#
_entry.id   AF-A0A662CY54-F1
#
_cell.length_a   1.000
_cell.length_b   1.000
_cell.length_c   1.000
_cell.angle_alpha   90.00
_cell.angle_beta   90.00
_cell.angle_gamma   90.00
#
_symmetry.space_group_name_H-M   'P 1'
#
loop_
_entity.id
_entity.type
_entity.pdbx_description
1 polymer ?
#
loop_
_entity_poly.entity_id
_entity_poly.type
_entity_poly.pdbx_seq_one_letter_code
_entity_poly.pdbx_strand_id
1 'polypeptide(L)'
;MKTCIIYNSHSGTTKAYAEEIGNFLSGNGIECKISSIDDYDKEYLLSSDLAMLGCWTNGLMIFAQHPDRAWNKFVEEMPVIRKKTLALFTTYKIATGSMFRIMENRLTDKSDPPKAILKSRSK
;
A
#
# COMPACT_ATOMS: atom_id res chain seq x y z
N MET A 1 -4.56 9.78 15.85
CA MET A 1 -4.23 8.56 15.09
C MET A 1 -3.16 8.92 14.09
N LYS A 2 -2.08 8.15 14.06
CA LYS A 2 -0.92 8.35 13.18
C LYS A 2 -0.95 7.35 12.03
N THR A 3 -0.87 7.83 10.79
CA THR A 3 -1.02 7.00 9.59
C THR A 3 0.23 7.05 8.72
N CYS A 4 0.80 5.89 8.42
CA CYS A 4 1.90 5.74 7.47
C CYS A 4 1.36 5.22 6.13
N ILE A 5 1.54 5.99 5.05
CA ILE A 5 1.11 5.63 3.70
C ILE A 5 2.36 5.38 2.85
N ILE A 6 2.59 4.13 2.46
CA ILE A 6 3.76 3.73 1.68
C ILE A 6 3.27 3.22 0.32
N TYR A 7 3.84 3.74 -0.77
CA TYR A 7 3.45 3.33 -2.13
C TYR A 7 4.64 2.85 -2.98
N ASN A 8 4.38 1.87 -3.84
CA ASN A 8 5.18 1.60 -5.03
C ASN A 8 4.41 2.08 -6.28
N SER A 9 5.06 2.89 -7.12
CA SER A 9 4.42 3.54 -8.27
C SER A 9 5.38 3.62 -9.46
N HIS A 10 4.97 3.10 -10.62
CA HIS A 10 5.78 3.15 -11.83
C HIS A 10 5.63 4.46 -12.62
N SER A 11 4.40 4.85 -12.97
CA SER A 11 4.10 6.04 -13.79
C SER A 11 3.53 7.22 -12.99
N GLY A 12 3.58 7.15 -11.66
CA GLY A 12 3.04 8.19 -10.77
C GLY A 12 1.55 8.04 -10.41
N THR A 13 0.79 7.14 -11.05
CA THR A 13 -0.65 6.99 -10.79
C THR A 13 -0.94 6.50 -9.36
N THR A 14 -0.17 5.53 -8.85
CA THR A 14 -0.35 5.04 -7.48
C THR A 14 0.17 6.06 -6.45
N LYS A 15 1.18 6.86 -6.81
CA LYS A 15 1.63 8.01 -6.00
C LYS A 15 0.51 9.03 -5.85
N ALA A 16 -0.10 9.47 -6.95
CA ALA A 16 -1.23 10.41 -6.92
C ALA A 16 -2.38 9.87 -6.06
N TYR A 17 -2.68 8.57 -6.17
CA TYR A 17 -3.72 7.95 -5.33
C TYR A 17 -3.33 7.92 -3.84
N ALA A 18 -2.07 7.66 -3.50
CA ALA A 18 -1.58 7.78 -2.13
C ALA A 18 -1.69 9.21 -1.58
N GLU A 19 -1.40 10.22 -2.41
CA GLU A 19 -1.55 11.64 -2.08
C GLU A 19 -3.02 12.01 -1.85
N GLU A 20 -3.95 11.53 -2.69
CA GLU A 20 -5.39 11.71 -2.49
C GLU A 20 -5.88 11.12 -1.15
N ILE A 21 -5.45 9.89 -0.83
CA ILE A 21 -5.75 9.25 0.45
C ILE A 21 -5.22 10.09 1.61
N GLY A 22 -3.95 10.51 1.55
CA GLY A 22 -3.32 11.29 2.61
C GLY A 22 -3.94 12.67 2.78
N ASN A 23 -4.33 13.33 1.69
CA ASN A 23 -5.05 14.61 1.71
C ASN A 23 -6.44 14.46 2.34
N PHE A 24 -7.17 13.39 1.99
CA PHE A 24 -8.46 13.10 2.61
C PHE A 24 -8.33 12.90 4.12
N LEU A 25 -7.39 12.06 4.56
CA LEU A 25 -7.18 11.78 5.98
C LEU A 25 -6.72 13.03 6.74
N SER A 26 -5.75 13.78 6.19
CA SER A 26 -5.25 15.01 6.82
C SER A 26 -6.33 16.10 6.90
N GLY A 27 -7.18 16.23 5.86
CA GLY A 27 -8.34 17.11 5.88
C GLY A 27 -9.38 16.74 6.94
N ASN A 28 -9.36 15.50 7.43
CA ASN A 28 -10.16 15.02 8.56
C ASN A 28 -9.37 15.01 9.90
N GLY A 29 -8.23 15.72 9.97
CA GLY A 29 -7.44 15.87 11.20
C GLY A 29 -6.60 14.65 11.58
N ILE A 30 -6.36 13.72 10.65
CA ILE A 30 -5.51 12.54 10.89
C ILE A 30 -4.08 12.84 10.45
N GLU A 31 -3.12 12.66 11.34
CA GLU A 31 -1.70 12.82 11.01
C GLU A 31 -1.27 11.73 10.01
N CYS A 32 -0.70 12.15 8.87
CA CYS A 32 -0.27 11.26 7.81
C CYS A 32 1.15 11.57 7.36
N LYS A 33 1.94 10.51 7.09
CA LYS A 33 3.19 10.61 6.32
C LYS A 33 3.08 9.72 5.09
N ILE A 34 3.37 10.30 3.93
CA ILE A 34 3.32 9.64 2.63
C ILE A 34 4.74 9.48 2.11
N SER A 35 5.14 8.27 1.73
CA SER A 35 6.47 7.98 1.20
C SER A 35 6.46 6.88 0.14
N SER A 36 7.46 6.87 -0.73
CA SER A 36 7.73 5.74 -1.62
C SER A 36 8.24 4.53 -0.81
N ILE A 37 8.25 3.34 -1.42
CA ILE A 37 8.92 2.16 -0.84
C ILE A 37 10.45 2.34 -0.72
N ASP A 38 11.05 3.26 -1.49
CA ASP A 38 12.49 3.52 -1.49
C ASP A 38 12.91 4.48 -0.36
N ASP A 39 12.01 5.39 0.04
CA ASP A 39 12.31 6.48 0.98
C ASP A 39 11.46 6.44 2.26
N TYR A 40 10.83 5.30 2.57
CA TYR A 40 9.97 5.21 3.75
C TYR A 40 10.78 5.27 5.05
N ASP A 41 10.17 5.92 6.04
CA ASP A 41 10.72 6.05 7.38
C ASP A 41 10.27 4.85 8.24
N LYS A 42 11.23 3.99 8.61
CA LYS A 42 10.99 2.76 9.36
C LYS A 42 10.45 3.05 10.76
N GLU A 43 10.97 4.08 11.42
CA GLU A 43 10.58 4.52 12.74
C GLU A 43 9.16 5.11 12.72
N TYR A 44 8.80 5.84 11.67
CA TYR A 44 7.44 6.33 11.47
C TYR A 44 6.45 5.19 11.24
N LEU A 45 6.81 4.20 10.42
CA LEU A 45 6.00 3.01 10.22
C LEU A 45 5.77 2.26 11.54
N LEU A 46 6.81 2.03 12.32
CA LEU A 46 6.74 1.34 13.61
C LEU A 46 5.94 2.11 14.67
N SER A 47 5.94 3.44 14.62
CA SER A 47 5.16 4.28 15.55
C SER A 47 3.74 4.57 15.08
N SER A 48 3.36 4.23 13.85
CA SER A 48 2.01 4.47 13.32
C SER A 48 0.94 3.53 13.92
N ASP A 49 -0.30 3.98 13.97
CA ASP A 49 -1.48 3.18 14.35
C ASP A 49 -2.06 2.44 13.12
N LEU A 50 -1.97 3.09 11.95
CA LEU A 50 -2.46 2.63 10.67
C LEU A 50 -1.32 2.63 9.64
N ALA A 51 -1.08 1.48 9.01
CA ALA A 51 -0.22 1.35 7.85
C ALA A 51 -1.09 1.13 6.60
N MET A 52 -0.89 1.96 5.57
CA MET A 52 -1.52 1.81 4.26
C MET A 52 -0.45 1.47 3.23
N LEU A 53 -0.50 0.26 2.66
CA LEU A 53 0.51 -0.23 1.72
C LEU A 53 -0.05 -0.31 0.29
N GLY A 54 0.61 0.40 -0.62
CA GLY A 54 0.17 0.57 -1.99
C GLY A 54 1.10 -0.07 -3.01
N CYS A 55 0.53 -0.70 -4.03
CA CYS A 55 1.28 -1.18 -5.19
C CYS A 55 0.48 -0.96 -6.47
N TRP A 56 1.17 -0.63 -7.57
CA TRP A 56 0.59 -0.67 -8.91
C TRP A 56 0.41 -2.13 -9.39
N THR A 57 -0.57 -2.40 -10.25
CA THR A 57 -0.76 -3.74 -10.82
C THR A 57 0.23 -4.00 -11.95
N ASN A 58 1.12 -5.00 -11.79
CA ASN A 58 1.97 -5.53 -12.87
C ASN A 58 1.32 -6.80 -13.47
N GLY A 59 1.38 -6.99 -14.79
CA GLY A 59 0.78 -8.14 -15.51
C GLY A 59 0.05 -7.79 -16.82
N LEU A 60 -0.28 -8.80 -17.63
CA LEU A 60 -1.21 -8.64 -18.76
C LEU A 60 -2.55 -8.17 -18.18
N MET A 61 -3.12 -7.09 -18.70
CA MET A 61 -4.28 -6.37 -18.12
C MET A 61 -5.51 -7.23 -17.77
N ILE A 62 -5.53 -8.51 -18.13
CA ILE A 62 -6.62 -9.48 -17.95
C ILE A 62 -6.18 -10.75 -17.18
N PHE A 63 -4.90 -11.14 -17.16
CA PHE A 63 -4.40 -12.36 -16.48
C PHE A 63 -3.10 -12.10 -15.69
N ALA A 64 -2.95 -12.78 -14.54
CA ALA A 64 -1.76 -12.77 -13.70
C ALA A 64 -1.39 -11.40 -13.09
N GLN A 65 -2.36 -10.63 -12.58
CA GLN A 65 -2.05 -9.41 -11.83
C GLN A 65 -1.36 -9.75 -10.51
N HIS A 66 -0.15 -9.24 -10.33
CA HIS A 66 0.68 -9.46 -9.14
C HIS A 66 1.38 -8.15 -8.71
N PRO A 67 1.76 -8.03 -7.42
CA PRO A 67 2.60 -6.94 -6.97
C PRO A 67 3.93 -6.94 -7.72
N ASP A 68 4.43 -5.74 -7.97
CA ASP A 68 5.71 -5.55 -8.62
C ASP A 68 6.86 -6.13 -7.79
N ARG A 69 7.95 -6.52 -8.45
CA ARG A 69 9.13 -7.10 -7.79
C ARG A 69 9.70 -6.19 -6.70
N ALA A 70 9.71 -4.88 -6.91
CA ALA A 70 10.20 -3.94 -5.91
C ALA A 70 9.31 -3.92 -4.66
N TRP A 71 7.99 -4.08 -4.83
CA TRP A 71 7.06 -4.16 -3.70
C TRP A 71 7.26 -5.45 -2.89
N ASN A 72 7.47 -6.58 -3.56
CA ASN A 72 7.76 -7.85 -2.85
C ASN A 72 9.05 -7.74 -2.02
N LYS A 73 10.12 -7.18 -2.61
CA LYS A 73 11.38 -6.94 -1.90
C LYS A 73 11.20 -6.01 -0.70
N PHE A 74 10.42 -4.93 -0.86
CA PHE A 74 10.07 -4.05 0.24
C PHE A 74 9.38 -4.82 1.40
N VAL A 75 8.43 -5.71 1.10
CA VAL A 75 7.75 -6.50 2.14
C VAL A 75 8.70 -7.48 2.84
N GLU A 76 9.66 -8.06 2.12
CA GLU A 76 10.70 -8.91 2.72
C GLU A 76 11.56 -8.12 3.74
N GLU A 77 11.90 -6.88 3.41
CA GLU A 77 12.82 -6.03 4.18
C GLU A 77 12.15 -5.19 5.28
N MET A 78 10.85 -4.90 5.17
CA MET A 78 10.13 -4.09 6.15
C MET A 78 10.06 -4.77 7.53
N PRO A 79 10.01 -4.01 8.63
CA PRO A 79 9.83 -4.57 9.96
C PRO A 79 8.47 -5.26 10.10
N VAL A 80 8.34 -6.13 11.12
CA VAL A 80 7.05 -6.71 11.51
C VAL A 80 6.18 -5.62 12.15
N ILE A 81 4.95 -5.47 11.68
CA ILE A 81 3.99 -4.43 12.07
C ILE A 81 2.68 -4.99 12.64
N ARG A 82 2.72 -6.16 13.30
CA ARG A 82 1.55 -6.77 13.95
C ARG A 82 0.92 -5.86 15.01
N LYS A 83 -0.37 -6.09 15.31
CA LYS A 83 -1.21 -5.32 16.24
C LYS A 83 -1.52 -3.89 15.79
N LYS A 84 -1.18 -3.53 14.55
CA LYS A 84 -1.54 -2.27 13.90
C LYS A 84 -2.67 -2.50 12.90
N THR A 85 -3.42 -1.46 12.57
CA THR A 85 -4.39 -1.57 11.47
C THR A 85 -3.63 -1.55 10.15
N LEU A 86 -3.88 -2.53 9.29
CA LEU A 86 -3.36 -2.58 7.94
C LEU A 86 -4.49 -2.27 6.93
N ALA A 87 -4.21 -1.42 5.97
CA ALA A 87 -5.01 -1.26 4.76
C ALA A 87 -4.13 -1.45 3.52
N LEU A 88 -4.70 -2.03 2.46
CA LEU A 88 -4.03 -2.17 1.17
C LEU A 88 -4.68 -1.28 0.13
N PHE A 89 -3.89 -0.77 -0.81
CA PHE A 89 -4.45 -0.04 -1.95
C PHE A 89 -3.75 -0.32 -3.28
N THR A 90 -4.49 -0.19 -4.37
CA THR A 90 -3.93 -0.34 -5.72
C THR A 90 -4.64 0.55 -6.74
N THR A 91 -3.95 0.85 -7.83
CA THR A 91 -4.53 1.47 -9.03
C THR A 91 -4.55 0.45 -10.17
N TYR A 92 -5.65 0.38 -10.92
CA TYR A 92 -5.85 -0.64 -11.96
C TYR A 92 -6.58 -0.07 -13.19
N LYS A 93 -6.35 -0.65 -14.38
CA LYS A 93 -7.04 -0.23 -15.62
C LYS A 93 -8.36 -0.97 -15.87
N ILE A 94 -8.33 -2.30 -15.72
CA ILE A 94 -9.46 -3.18 -16.05
C ILE A 94 -9.99 -3.87 -14.81
N ALA A 95 -9.16 -4.69 -14.16
CA ALA A 95 -9.51 -5.42 -12.93
C ALA A 95 -8.31 -5.55 -11.99
N THR A 96 -8.57 -5.73 -10.70
CA THR A 96 -7.54 -5.96 -9.68
C THR A 96 -7.17 -7.45 -9.55
N GLY A 97 -8.01 -8.36 -10.05
CA GLY A 97 -7.72 -9.80 -10.06
C GLY A 97 -7.26 -10.35 -8.70
N SER A 98 -6.19 -11.13 -8.71
CA SER A 98 -5.57 -11.73 -7.51
C SER A 98 -4.68 -10.79 -6.70
N MET A 99 -4.55 -9.52 -7.09
CA MET A 99 -3.56 -8.58 -6.52
C MET A 99 -3.59 -8.53 -4.98
N PHE A 100 -4.75 -8.21 -4.39
CA PHE A 100 -4.85 -8.07 -2.94
C PHE A 100 -4.62 -9.39 -2.20
N ARG A 101 -5.10 -10.51 -2.75
CA ARG A 101 -4.85 -11.84 -2.20
C ARG A 101 -3.35 -12.15 -2.17
N ILE A 102 -2.60 -11.80 -3.22
CA ILE A 102 -1.16 -12.01 -3.26
C ILE A 102 -0.44 -11.08 -2.27
N MET A 103 -0.84 -9.80 -2.20
CA MET A 103 -0.28 -8.84 -1.24
C MET A 103 -0.49 -9.31 0.21
N GLU A 104 -1.70 -9.76 0.55
CA GLU A 104 -2.04 -10.30 1.88
C GLU A 104 -1.20 -11.54 2.21
N ASN A 105 -1.08 -12.48 1.27
CA ASN A 105 -0.25 -13.68 1.46
C ASN A 105 1.23 -13.32 1.70
N ARG A 106 1.76 -12.30 1.01
CA ARG A 106 3.14 -11.83 1.21
C ARG A 106 3.36 -11.15 2.56
N LEU A 107 2.30 -10.54 3.11
CA LEU A 107 2.35 -9.85 4.40
C LEU A 107 2.06 -10.75 5.60
N THR A 108 1.71 -12.02 5.39
CA THR A 108 1.24 -12.93 6.47
C THR A 108 2.25 -13.04 7.63
N ASP A 109 3.55 -13.02 7.35
CA ASP A 109 4.60 -13.07 8.38
C ASP A 109 4.92 -11.70 9.00
N LYS A 110 4.49 -10.61 8.34
CA LYS A 110 4.83 -9.23 8.69
C LYS A 110 3.70 -8.49 9.41
N SER A 111 2.44 -8.82 9.17
CA SER A 111 1.30 -8.08 9.71
C SER A 111 0.13 -8.98 10.05
N ASP A 112 -0.88 -8.40 10.70
CA ASP A 112 -2.21 -8.99 10.76
C ASP A 112 -2.93 -8.78 9.41
N PRO A 113 -4.02 -9.52 9.13
CA PRO A 113 -4.78 -9.36 7.89
C PRO A 113 -5.26 -7.92 7.68
N PRO A 114 -5.33 -7.43 6.43
CA PRO A 114 -5.81 -6.09 6.15
C PRO A 114 -7.27 -5.93 6.56
N LYS A 115 -7.60 -4.82 7.25
CA LYS A 115 -8.97 -4.47 7.63
C LYS A 115 -9.71 -3.68 6.55
N ALA A 116 -8.98 -3.13 5.59
CA ALA A 116 -9.55 -2.36 4.49
C ALA A 116 -8.74 -2.54 3.20
N ILE A 117 -9.45 -2.49 2.08
CA ILE A 117 -8.89 -2.55 0.74
C ILE A 117 -9.46 -1.38 -0.06
N LEU A 118 -8.58 -0.58 -0.67
CA LEU A 118 -8.95 0.56 -1.50
C LEU A 118 -8.48 0.33 -2.94
N LYS A 119 -9.30 0.68 -3.91
CA LYS A 119 -8.96 0.51 -5.33
C LYS A 119 -9.41 1.72 -6.13
N SER A 120 -8.53 2.22 -6.98
CA SER A 120 -8.84 3.31 -7.91
C SER A 120 -8.62 2.85 -9.35
N ARG A 121 -9.61 3.14 -10.21
CA ARG A 121 -9.50 2.81 -11.64
C ARG A 121 -8.77 3.95 -12.35
N SER A 122 -7.61 3.64 -12.93
CA SER A 122 -6.91 4.59 -13.80
C SER A 122 -7.64 4.71 -15.14
N LYS A 123 -7.76 5.95 -15.64
CA LYS A 123 -8.30 6.23 -16.98
C LYS A 123 -7.42 5.65 -18.08
#